data_AF-D1GIZ3-F1
#
_entry.id   AF-D1GIZ3-F1
#
_cell.length_a   1.000
_cell.length_b   1.000
_cell.length_c   1.000
_cell.angle_alpha   90.00
_cell.angle_beta   90.00
_cell.angle_gamma   90.00
#
_symmetry.space_group_name_H-M   'P 1'
#
loop_
_entity.id
_entity.type
_entity.pdbx_description
1 polymer ?
#
loop_
_entity_poly.entity_id
_entity_poly.type
_entity_poly.pdbx_seq_one_letter_code
_entity_poly.pdbx_strand_id
1 'polypeptide(L)'
;MAIILVRAASPGLSAADSISHQGTLQCSTLLKTKRPAARRWMPCSLIGLHPSDVGRPSPAVYSSLAVNPAGEAVVSSEQKVYDVVLKQAALLKRQLRTPVLDARPQDMDMPRNGLKEAYDRCGEICEEYAKTFYLGTMLMTEERRRAIWAIYVWCRRTDELVDGPNANYITPTALDRWEKRLEDLFTGRPYDMLDAALSDTISRFPIDIQPFRDMIEGMRSDLRKTRYNNFDELYMYCYYVAGTVGLMSVPVMGIASESKATTESVYSAALALGIANQLTNILRDVGEDARRGRIYLPQDELAQAGLSDEDIFKGVVTNRWRNFMKRQIKRARMFFEEAERGVTELSQASRWPVWASLLLYRQILDEIEANDYNNFTKRAYVGKGKKLLALPVAYGKSLLLPCSLRNGQT
;
A
#
# COMPACT_ATOMS: atom_id res chain seq x y z
N MET A 1 1.22 -3.78 -5.69
CA MET A 1 1.55 -2.36 -5.88
C MET A 1 1.57 -1.69 -4.53
N ALA A 2 2.75 -1.57 -3.94
CA ALA A 2 2.97 -0.69 -2.83
C ALA A 2 3.39 0.67 -3.39
N ILE A 3 2.43 1.40 -3.98
CA ILE A 3 2.53 2.86 -4.02
C ILE A 3 2.46 3.24 -2.56
N ILE A 4 3.62 3.36 -1.92
CA ILE A 4 3.68 3.81 -0.56
C ILE A 4 4.50 5.07 -0.56
N LEU A 5 3.83 6.08 -0.02
CA LEU A 5 4.36 7.33 0.41
C LEU A 5 5.23 7.03 1.62
N VAL A 6 6.42 6.52 1.33
CA VAL A 6 7.45 6.44 2.36
C VAL A 6 7.72 7.90 2.70
N ARG A 7 7.40 8.32 3.93
CA ARG A 7 7.86 9.59 4.48
C ARG A 7 9.38 9.65 4.30
N ALA A 8 9.82 10.36 3.27
CA ALA A 8 11.20 10.77 3.18
C ALA A 8 11.41 11.86 4.23
N ALA A 9 12.41 11.70 5.09
CA ALA A 9 13.00 12.87 5.71
C ALA A 9 13.59 13.71 4.57
N SER A 10 12.91 14.79 4.18
CA SER A 10 13.41 15.70 3.14
C SER A 10 14.78 16.22 3.57
N PRO A 11 15.84 16.07 2.76
CA PRO A 11 16.99 16.95 2.89
C PRO A 11 16.49 18.36 2.61
N GLY A 12 16.70 19.29 3.53
CA GLY A 12 16.30 20.68 3.35
C GLY A 12 16.84 21.22 2.02
N LEU A 13 15.96 21.79 1.20
CA LEU A 13 16.37 22.68 0.12
C LEU A 13 16.96 23.93 0.77
N SER A 14 18.29 24.00 0.88
CA SER A 14 19.01 25.26 0.99
C SER A 14 19.81 25.49 -0.28
N ALA A 15 19.72 26.72 -0.79
CA ALA A 15 20.47 27.23 -1.91
C ALA A 15 22.00 27.09 -1.70
N ALA A 16 22.69 26.95 -2.83
CA ALA A 16 24.10 27.21 -3.13
C ALA A 16 25.10 27.39 -1.95
N ASP A 17 26.16 26.58 -1.93
CA ASP A 17 27.48 27.08 -2.29
C ASP A 17 28.54 25.96 -2.41
N SER A 18 29.46 26.22 -3.31
CA SER A 18 30.65 25.45 -3.68
C SER A 18 31.70 25.35 -2.55
N ILE A 19 32.42 24.23 -2.47
CA ILE A 19 33.90 24.11 -2.56
C ILE A 19 34.39 22.79 -1.93
N SER A 20 35.41 22.25 -2.61
CA SER A 20 36.23 21.05 -2.41
C SER A 20 36.63 20.64 -0.99
N HIS A 21 36.80 19.33 -0.77
CA HIS A 21 38.14 18.76 -0.53
C HIS A 21 38.19 17.23 -0.63
N GLN A 22 39.31 16.76 -1.17
CA GLN A 22 39.78 15.38 -1.31
C GLN A 22 39.99 14.68 0.05
N GLY A 23 39.87 13.35 0.09
CA GLY A 23 40.21 12.57 1.27
C GLY A 23 40.16 11.05 1.03
N THR A 24 41.26 10.54 0.48
CA THR A 24 41.67 9.13 0.32
C THR A 24 41.39 8.28 1.57
N LEU A 25 40.97 7.02 1.42
CA LEU A 25 41.31 5.96 2.39
C LEU A 25 41.34 4.58 1.72
N GLN A 26 42.49 3.93 1.92
CA GLN A 26 42.91 2.65 1.37
C GLN A 26 42.29 1.44 2.09
N CYS A 27 42.36 0.35 1.35
CA CYS A 27 42.10 -1.05 1.67
C CYS A 27 42.91 -1.58 2.87
N SER A 28 42.30 -2.44 3.68
CA SER A 28 43.03 -3.50 4.40
C SER A 28 42.17 -4.76 4.56
N THR A 29 42.77 -5.86 4.14
CA THR A 29 42.30 -7.24 4.01
C THR A 29 42.36 -8.02 5.33
N LEU A 30 41.78 -9.24 5.33
CA LEU A 30 42.07 -10.41 6.19
C LEU A 30 41.43 -10.38 7.60
N LEU A 31 40.78 -11.43 8.15
CA LEU A 31 40.99 -12.88 8.06
C LEU A 31 39.70 -13.69 8.37
N LYS A 32 39.67 -14.89 7.81
CA LYS A 32 38.74 -16.01 8.05
C LYS A 32 38.97 -16.64 9.43
N THR A 33 37.92 -17.11 10.10
CA THR A 33 37.95 -18.32 10.95
C THR A 33 36.58 -19.01 11.01
N LYS A 34 36.63 -20.31 11.33
CA LYS A 34 35.71 -21.39 10.97
C LYS A 34 34.49 -21.56 11.90
N ARG A 35 33.44 -22.18 11.35
CA ARG A 35 32.31 -22.84 12.04
C ARG A 35 32.75 -23.99 12.96
N PRO A 36 31.85 -24.43 13.86
CA PRO A 36 31.49 -25.84 13.93
C PRO A 36 29.98 -26.10 13.78
N ALA A 37 29.65 -27.39 13.65
CA ALA A 37 28.45 -27.92 13.02
C ALA A 37 27.33 -28.36 13.98
N ALA A 38 26.13 -28.40 13.39
CA ALA A 38 25.03 -29.37 13.56
C ALA A 38 24.53 -29.76 14.97
N ARG A 39 23.23 -29.51 15.20
CA ARG A 39 22.31 -30.52 15.76
C ARG A 39 20.95 -30.47 15.06
N ARG A 40 20.49 -31.66 14.71
CA ARG A 40 19.38 -32.06 13.85
C ARG A 40 18.21 -32.41 14.77
N TRP A 41 17.02 -31.88 14.52
CA TRP A 41 15.78 -32.35 15.14
C TRP A 41 14.79 -32.73 14.03
N MET A 42 14.43 -34.01 14.00
CA MET A 42 13.34 -34.57 13.19
C MET A 42 12.00 -34.36 13.92
N PRO A 43 10.88 -34.17 13.20
CA PRO A 43 9.56 -34.14 13.79
C PRO A 43 8.92 -35.53 13.87
N CYS A 44 8.28 -35.84 15.00
CA CYS A 44 7.38 -36.98 15.14
C CYS A 44 6.03 -36.67 14.47
N SER A 45 5.68 -37.47 13.48
CA SER A 45 4.33 -37.75 13.02
C SER A 45 3.59 -38.65 14.01
N LEU A 46 2.25 -38.57 14.05
CA LEU A 46 1.32 -39.73 13.98
C LEU A 46 -0.15 -39.26 13.92
N ILE A 47 -0.85 -39.75 12.88
CA ILE A 47 -2.26 -40.16 12.77
C ILE A 47 -3.33 -39.05 12.92
N GLY A 48 -4.26 -38.80 11.99
CA GLY A 48 -4.79 -39.56 10.86
C GLY A 48 -6.30 -39.71 11.02
N LEU A 49 -7.11 -38.86 10.35
CA LEU A 49 -8.56 -39.06 10.12
C LEU A 49 -9.00 -38.21 8.90
N HIS A 50 -9.71 -38.84 7.97
CA HIS A 50 -10.49 -38.29 6.85
C HIS A 50 -11.63 -39.31 6.61
N PRO A 51 -12.68 -39.04 5.79
CA PRO A 51 -13.23 -37.77 5.28
C PRO A 51 -14.77 -37.69 5.39
N SER A 52 -15.39 -36.51 5.55
CA SER A 52 -16.67 -36.14 4.89
C SER A 52 -17.08 -34.69 5.22
N ASP A 53 -17.70 -34.03 4.24
CA ASP A 53 -18.30 -32.69 4.24
C ASP A 53 -17.41 -31.45 4.39
N VAL A 54 -16.81 -31.05 3.25
CA VAL A 54 -16.34 -29.68 3.04
C VAL A 54 -17.33 -28.93 2.17
N GLY A 55 -18.31 -28.30 2.82
CA GLY A 55 -19.02 -27.16 2.24
C GLY A 55 -18.03 -26.00 2.01
N ARG A 56 -18.12 -25.36 0.85
CA ARG A 56 -17.29 -24.22 0.45
C ARG A 56 -17.30 -23.12 1.53
N PRO A 57 -16.13 -22.62 1.99
CA PRO A 57 -16.12 -21.39 2.75
C PRO A 57 -16.28 -20.22 1.78
N SER A 58 -17.43 -19.56 1.80
CA SER A 58 -17.55 -18.16 1.38
C SER A 58 -16.57 -17.33 2.22
N PRO A 59 -15.95 -16.26 1.68
CA PRO A 59 -15.16 -15.36 2.50
C PRO A 59 -16.11 -14.77 3.56
N ALA A 60 -15.87 -15.13 4.82
CA ALA A 60 -16.64 -14.62 5.94
C ALA A 60 -16.33 -13.12 6.06
N VAL A 61 -17.21 -12.30 5.50
CA VAL A 61 -17.39 -10.92 5.96
C VAL A 61 -17.78 -11.06 7.43
N TYR A 62 -16.91 -10.62 8.34
CA TYR A 62 -17.30 -10.48 9.75
C TYR A 62 -18.25 -9.29 9.85
N SER A 63 -19.50 -9.48 9.40
CA SER A 63 -20.56 -8.50 9.59
C SER A 63 -21.04 -8.60 11.02
N SER A 64 -20.36 -7.90 11.92
CA SER A 64 -20.91 -7.57 13.22
C SER A 64 -21.51 -6.16 13.13
N LEU A 65 -22.84 -6.08 13.04
CA LEU A 65 -23.56 -4.85 13.39
C LEU A 65 -23.26 -4.58 14.87
N ALA A 66 -22.47 -3.54 15.15
CA ALA A 66 -22.26 -3.09 16.52
C ALA A 66 -23.40 -2.12 16.88
N VAL A 67 -24.09 -2.37 17.98
CA VAL A 67 -25.13 -1.47 18.48
C VAL A 67 -24.47 -0.52 19.49
N ASN A 68 -24.51 0.79 19.22
CA ASN A 68 -24.04 1.78 20.18
C ASN A 68 -24.98 1.78 21.41
N PRO A 69 -24.56 2.16 22.64
CA PRO A 69 -25.43 2.39 23.80
C PRO A 69 -26.72 3.19 23.56
N ALA A 70 -26.84 3.93 22.44
CA ALA A 70 -28.04 4.65 22.01
C ALA A 70 -29.02 3.82 21.12
N GLY A 71 -28.72 2.55 20.82
CA GLY A 71 -29.57 1.68 20.00
C GLY A 71 -29.41 1.83 18.49
N GLU A 72 -28.47 2.67 18.02
CA GLU A 72 -28.18 2.84 16.59
C GLU A 72 -27.27 1.72 16.07
N ALA A 73 -27.63 1.15 14.92
CA ALA A 73 -26.80 0.20 14.19
C ALA A 73 -25.58 0.91 13.59
N VAL A 74 -24.41 0.72 14.20
CA VAL A 74 -23.14 1.23 13.68
C VAL A 74 -22.66 0.28 12.60
N VAL A 75 -22.70 0.74 11.35
CA VAL A 75 -22.09 0.04 10.21
C VAL A 75 -20.57 0.03 10.40
N SER A 76 -19.97 -1.16 10.38
CA SER A 76 -18.51 -1.33 10.51
C SER A 76 -17.76 -0.60 9.40
N SER A 77 -16.51 -0.23 9.66
CA SER A 77 -15.66 0.39 8.64
C SER A 77 -15.42 -0.54 7.46
N GLU A 78 -15.31 -1.86 7.71
CA GLU A 78 -15.24 -2.87 6.65
C GLU A 78 -16.44 -2.82 5.70
N GLN A 79 -17.67 -2.71 6.23
CA GLN A 79 -18.87 -2.64 5.40
C GLN A 79 -18.93 -1.34 4.58
N LYS A 80 -18.59 -0.20 5.19
CA LYS A 80 -18.53 1.09 4.47
C LYS A 80 -17.55 1.04 3.30
N VAL A 81 -16.38 0.47 3.53
CA VAL A 81 -15.34 0.31 2.51
C VAL A 81 -15.77 -0.69 1.43
N TYR A 82 -16.44 -1.77 1.81
CA TYR A 82 -16.98 -2.74 0.85
C TYR A 82 -18.05 -2.13 -0.07
N ASP A 83 -18.89 -1.22 0.44
CA ASP A 83 -19.85 -0.49 -0.40
C ASP A 83 -19.14 0.40 -1.45
N VAL A 84 -17.97 0.97 -1.11
CA VAL A 84 -17.13 1.68 -2.09
C VAL A 84 -16.61 0.70 -3.13
N VAL A 85 -16.07 -0.46 -2.72
CA VAL A 85 -15.61 -1.52 -3.64
C VAL A 85 -16.69 -1.94 -4.64
N LEU A 86 -17.92 -2.14 -4.17
CA LEU A 86 -19.06 -2.47 -5.04
C LEU A 86 -19.33 -1.38 -6.08
N LYS A 87 -19.31 -0.11 -5.68
CA LYS A 87 -19.46 1.03 -6.59
C LYS A 87 -18.34 1.08 -7.63
N GLN A 88 -17.08 0.95 -7.20
CA GLN A 88 -15.91 0.94 -8.09
C GLN A 88 -15.98 -0.19 -9.12
N ALA A 89 -16.34 -1.39 -8.67
CA ALA A 89 -16.51 -2.54 -9.54
C ALA A 89 -17.64 -2.37 -10.56
N ALA A 90 -18.76 -1.77 -10.15
CA ALA A 90 -19.88 -1.47 -11.04
C ALA A 90 -19.53 -0.41 -12.09
N LEU A 91 -18.82 0.65 -11.70
CA LEU A 91 -18.36 1.72 -12.59
C LEU A 91 -17.41 1.18 -13.67
N LEU A 92 -16.41 0.39 -13.26
CA LEU A 92 -15.48 -0.23 -14.20
C LEU A 92 -16.22 -1.13 -15.21
N LYS A 93 -17.15 -1.97 -14.74
CA LYS A 93 -17.97 -2.81 -15.64
C LYS A 93 -18.79 -1.98 -16.63
N ARG A 94 -19.35 -0.84 -16.20
CA ARG A 94 -20.13 0.05 -17.07
C ARG A 94 -19.27 0.69 -18.15
N GLN A 95 -18.09 1.19 -17.77
CA GLN A 95 -17.14 1.83 -18.69
C GLN A 95 -16.55 0.82 -19.70
N LEU A 96 -16.30 -0.42 -19.29
CA LEU A 96 -15.85 -1.48 -20.20
C LEU A 96 -16.94 -1.91 -21.22
N ARG A 97 -18.23 -1.83 -20.86
CA ARG A 97 -19.35 -2.12 -21.77
C ARG A 97 -19.66 -1.00 -22.74
N THR A 98 -19.40 0.23 -22.32
CA THR A 98 -19.65 1.44 -23.12
C THR A 98 -18.29 2.11 -23.34
N PRO A 99 -17.43 1.57 -24.22
CA PRO A 99 -16.23 2.29 -24.60
C PRO A 99 -16.73 3.64 -25.15
N VAL A 100 -16.37 4.73 -24.47
CA VAL A 100 -16.68 6.07 -24.95
C VAL A 100 -15.94 6.20 -26.28
N LEU A 101 -16.67 5.99 -27.38
CA LEU A 101 -16.21 6.31 -28.72
C LEU A 101 -15.87 7.80 -28.73
N ASP A 102 -14.60 8.11 -28.93
CA ASP A 102 -14.11 9.43 -29.33
C ASP A 102 -14.53 10.63 -28.47
N ALA A 103 -14.47 10.52 -27.14
CA ALA A 103 -14.20 11.71 -26.33
C ALA A 103 -12.69 11.89 -26.24
N ARG A 104 -12.04 12.37 -27.31
CA ARG A 104 -10.78 13.11 -27.12
C ARG A 104 -11.12 14.19 -26.09
N PRO A 105 -10.28 14.41 -25.06
CA PRO A 105 -10.51 15.50 -24.13
C PRO A 105 -10.80 16.77 -24.93
N GLN A 106 -11.95 17.40 -24.69
CA GLN A 106 -12.20 18.76 -25.10
C GLN A 106 -11.00 19.58 -24.63
N ASP A 107 -10.31 20.24 -25.56
CA ASP A 107 -9.14 21.11 -25.38
C ASP A 107 -8.60 21.14 -23.95
N MET A 108 -7.88 20.07 -23.55
CA MET A 108 -7.15 20.08 -22.28
C MET A 108 -6.19 21.27 -22.33
N ASP A 109 -6.20 22.10 -21.29
CA ASP A 109 -5.25 23.20 -21.19
C ASP A 109 -3.87 22.61 -20.92
N MET A 110 -3.13 22.36 -22.00
CA MET A 110 -1.89 21.61 -21.95
C MET A 110 -0.80 22.45 -21.28
N PRO A 111 0.00 21.87 -20.36
CA PRO A 111 1.17 22.57 -19.86
C PRO A 111 2.09 22.94 -21.03
N ARG A 112 2.66 24.14 -21.00
CA ARG A 112 3.50 24.71 -22.08
C ARG A 112 4.64 23.78 -22.54
N ASN A 113 5.06 22.85 -21.68
CA ASN A 113 6.18 21.94 -21.90
C ASN A 113 5.75 20.51 -22.37
N GLY A 114 4.45 20.24 -22.48
CA GLY A 114 3.89 18.99 -23.01
C GLY A 114 3.77 17.81 -22.02
N LEU A 115 2.95 16.81 -22.37
CA LEU A 115 2.65 15.64 -21.52
C LEU A 115 3.85 14.73 -21.25
N LYS A 116 4.77 14.62 -22.21
CA LYS A 116 5.94 13.76 -22.03
C LYS A 116 6.79 14.24 -20.85
N GLU A 117 7.07 15.55 -20.79
CA GLU A 117 7.82 16.15 -19.70
C GLU A 117 7.08 16.00 -18.36
N ALA A 118 5.75 16.14 -18.37
CA ALA A 118 4.93 15.91 -17.18
C ALA A 118 5.09 14.49 -16.60
N TYR A 119 5.00 13.46 -17.45
CA TYR A 119 5.22 12.08 -17.02
C TYR A 119 6.67 11.77 -16.62
N ASP A 120 7.65 12.34 -17.35
CA ASP A 120 9.07 12.18 -17.01
C ASP A 120 9.34 12.78 -15.61
N ARG A 121 8.77 13.96 -15.32
CA ARG A 121 8.84 14.56 -13.98
C ARG A 121 8.16 13.71 -12.92
N CYS A 122 7.02 13.08 -13.24
CA CYS A 122 6.42 12.12 -12.31
C CYS A 122 7.35 10.92 -12.03
N GLY A 123 8.07 10.44 -13.05
CA GLY A 123 9.07 9.38 -12.93
C GLY A 123 10.25 9.76 -12.04
N GLU A 124 10.80 10.97 -12.21
CA GLU A 124 11.88 11.50 -11.38
C GLU A 124 11.48 11.60 -9.90
N ILE A 125 10.29 12.13 -9.61
CA ILE A 125 9.77 12.21 -8.24
C ILE A 125 9.58 10.79 -7.67
N CYS A 126 9.04 9.86 -8.46
CA CYS A 126 8.89 8.47 -8.02
C CYS A 126 10.24 7.81 -7.70
N GLU A 127 11.27 8.04 -8.52
CA GLU A 127 12.63 7.55 -8.29
C GLU A 127 13.27 8.14 -7.02
N GLU A 128 13.12 9.45 -6.81
CA GLU A 128 13.67 10.17 -5.67
C GLU A 128 13.08 9.66 -4.35
N TYR A 129 11.74 9.61 -4.25
CA TYR A 129 11.03 9.33 -3.00
C TYR A 129 10.78 7.85 -2.75
N ALA A 130 10.72 7.01 -3.78
CA ALA A 130 10.37 5.59 -3.63
C ALA A 130 11.18 4.66 -4.54
N LYS A 131 12.52 4.71 -4.44
CA LYS A 131 13.48 3.87 -5.20
C LYS A 131 13.06 2.41 -5.44
N THR A 132 12.58 1.71 -4.40
CA THR A 132 12.17 0.30 -4.55
C THR A 132 10.88 0.15 -5.34
N PHE A 133 9.94 1.08 -5.15
CA PHE A 133 8.71 1.13 -5.91
C PHE A 133 9.00 1.50 -7.37
N TYR A 134 9.79 2.54 -7.62
CA TYR A 134 10.25 2.95 -8.95
C TYR A 134 10.87 1.79 -9.72
N LEU A 135 11.84 1.07 -9.14
CA LEU A 135 12.44 -0.11 -9.76
C LEU A 135 11.40 -1.21 -10.07
N GLY A 136 10.38 -1.37 -9.22
CA GLY A 136 9.26 -2.26 -9.48
C GLY A 136 8.40 -1.82 -10.67
N THR A 137 8.17 -0.51 -10.85
CA THR A 137 7.43 0.02 -12.00
C THR A 137 8.17 -0.17 -13.34
N MET A 138 9.49 -0.37 -13.30
CA MET A 138 10.26 -0.71 -14.51
C MET A 138 9.90 -2.08 -15.09
N LEU A 139 9.22 -2.94 -14.32
CA LEU A 139 8.68 -4.22 -14.80
C LEU A 139 7.33 -4.08 -15.51
N MET A 140 6.74 -2.88 -15.55
CA MET A 140 5.49 -2.58 -16.24
C MET A 140 5.74 -2.16 -17.68
N THR A 141 4.69 -2.23 -18.52
CA THR A 141 4.66 -1.54 -19.82
C THR A 141 4.81 -0.02 -19.61
N GLU A 142 5.32 0.69 -20.63
CA GLU A 142 5.53 2.15 -20.55
C GLU A 142 4.24 2.90 -20.21
N GLU A 143 3.12 2.54 -20.85
CA GLU A 143 1.81 3.14 -20.61
C GLU A 143 1.37 3.02 -19.15
N ARG A 144 1.40 1.80 -18.58
CA ARG A 144 1.02 1.55 -17.19
C ARG A 144 1.99 2.21 -16.22
N ARG A 145 3.28 2.18 -16.52
CA ARG A 145 4.32 2.81 -15.70
C ARG A 145 4.06 4.30 -15.54
N ARG A 146 3.80 5.01 -16.65
CA ARG A 146 3.47 6.43 -16.66
C ARG A 146 2.22 6.75 -15.84
N ALA A 147 1.13 6.01 -16.06
CA ALA A 147 -0.11 6.17 -15.30
C ALA A 147 0.10 5.97 -13.80
N ILE A 148 0.87 4.95 -13.42
CA ILE A 148 1.22 4.67 -12.03
C ILE A 148 2.10 5.76 -11.40
N TRP A 149 3.03 6.34 -12.16
CA TRP A 149 3.82 7.47 -11.67
C TRP A 149 2.95 8.70 -11.41
N ALA A 150 1.99 9.00 -12.30
CA ALA A 150 1.06 10.10 -12.11
C ALA A 150 0.19 9.90 -10.84
N ILE A 151 -0.37 8.70 -10.65
CA ILE A 151 -1.12 8.34 -9.44
C ILE A 151 -0.22 8.46 -8.19
N TYR A 152 0.99 7.88 -8.23
CA TYR A 152 1.93 7.94 -7.11
C TYR A 152 2.25 9.39 -6.72
N VAL A 153 2.54 10.24 -7.69
CA VAL A 153 2.91 11.64 -7.43
C VAL A 153 1.73 12.43 -6.88
N TRP A 154 0.50 12.20 -7.38
CA TRP A 154 -0.67 12.83 -6.78
C TRP A 154 -0.86 12.38 -5.32
N CYS A 155 -0.78 11.08 -5.05
CA CYS A 155 -0.85 10.55 -3.69
C CYS A 155 0.23 11.19 -2.80
N ARG A 156 1.46 11.31 -3.31
CA ARG A 156 2.60 11.89 -2.58
C ARG A 156 2.39 13.35 -2.21
N ARG A 157 1.91 14.14 -3.16
CA ARG A 157 1.61 15.56 -2.93
C ARG A 157 0.48 15.72 -1.92
N THR A 158 -0.52 14.83 -1.95
CA THR A 158 -1.61 14.80 -0.97
C THR A 158 -1.10 14.50 0.45
N ASP A 159 -0.21 13.52 0.62
CA ASP A 159 0.41 13.17 1.91
C ASP A 159 1.33 14.27 2.45
N GLU A 160 2.14 14.89 1.59
CA GLU A 160 3.02 16.00 1.96
C GLU A 160 2.27 17.23 2.50
N LEU A 161 0.98 17.38 2.19
CA LEU A 161 0.15 18.40 2.84
C LEU A 161 0.12 18.19 4.35
N VAL A 162 -0.11 16.97 4.84
CA VAL A 162 -0.25 16.73 6.28
C VAL A 162 1.04 16.26 6.95
N ASP A 163 2.04 15.87 6.15
CA ASP A 163 3.27 15.25 6.63
C ASP A 163 4.55 16.01 6.30
N GLY A 164 4.46 17.04 5.45
CA GLY A 164 5.61 17.84 5.04
C GLY A 164 6.13 18.77 6.14
N PRO A 165 7.24 19.48 5.87
CA PRO A 165 7.82 20.46 6.82
C PRO A 165 6.83 21.54 7.28
N ASN A 166 5.81 21.81 6.47
CA ASN A 166 4.77 22.80 6.73
C ASN A 166 3.47 22.20 7.29
N ALA A 167 3.45 20.92 7.67
CA ALA A 167 2.29 20.22 8.21
C ALA A 167 1.62 20.96 9.37
N ASN A 168 2.42 21.55 10.27
CA ASN A 168 1.94 22.29 11.44
C ASN A 168 1.17 23.59 11.08
N TYR A 169 1.27 24.06 9.84
CA TYR A 169 0.62 25.28 9.34
C TYR A 169 -0.55 24.99 8.39
N ILE A 170 -0.84 23.71 8.13
CA ILE A 170 -1.91 23.31 7.23
C ILE A 170 -3.26 23.49 7.91
N THR A 171 -4.12 24.25 7.26
CA THR A 171 -5.49 24.47 7.70
C THR A 171 -6.44 23.50 6.98
N PRO A 172 -7.61 23.17 7.57
CA PRO A 172 -8.67 22.45 6.84
C PRO A 172 -8.98 23.08 5.48
N THR A 173 -8.91 24.41 5.37
CA THR A 173 -9.10 25.16 4.12
C THR A 173 -8.06 24.81 3.04
N ALA A 174 -6.85 24.38 3.40
CA ALA A 174 -5.87 23.91 2.42
C ALA A 174 -6.31 22.57 1.78
N LEU A 175 -6.91 21.67 2.56
CA LEU A 175 -7.47 20.42 2.04
C LEU A 175 -8.73 20.68 1.20
N ASP A 176 -9.54 21.68 1.54
CA ASP A 176 -10.69 22.06 0.70
C ASP A 176 -10.25 22.63 -0.66
N ARG A 177 -9.16 23.42 -0.69
CA ARG A 177 -8.55 23.86 -1.96
C ARG A 177 -7.98 22.69 -2.76
N TRP A 178 -7.38 21.71 -2.07
CA TRP A 178 -6.84 20.52 -2.71
C TRP A 178 -7.94 19.64 -3.30
N GLU A 179 -9.07 19.48 -2.59
CA GLU A 179 -10.25 18.78 -3.11
C GLU A 179 -10.85 19.52 -4.31
N LYS A 180 -10.98 20.85 -4.26
CA LYS A 180 -11.42 21.62 -5.44
C LYS A 180 -10.49 21.42 -6.64
N ARG A 181 -9.18 21.43 -6.42
CA ARG A 181 -8.17 21.18 -7.45
C ARG A 181 -8.29 19.77 -8.04
N LEU A 182 -8.63 18.76 -7.22
CA LEU A 182 -8.96 17.41 -7.68
C LEU A 182 -10.20 17.42 -8.60
N GLU A 183 -11.26 18.12 -8.23
CA GLU A 183 -12.46 18.25 -9.08
C GLU A 183 -12.13 18.90 -10.43
N ASP A 184 -11.40 20.01 -10.42
CA ASP A 184 -10.98 20.72 -11.63
C ASP A 184 -10.17 19.80 -12.55
N LEU A 185 -9.20 19.07 -11.99
CA LEU A 185 -8.40 18.07 -12.70
C LEU A 185 -9.25 16.98 -13.37
N PHE A 186 -10.26 16.44 -12.65
CA PHE A 186 -11.17 15.42 -13.17
C PHE A 186 -12.13 15.94 -14.25
N THR A 187 -12.29 17.27 -14.34
CA THR A 187 -13.02 17.95 -15.42
C THR A 187 -12.11 18.46 -16.55
N GLY A 188 -10.84 18.05 -16.58
CA GLY A 188 -9.90 18.40 -17.65
C GLY A 188 -9.22 19.77 -17.49
N ARG A 189 -9.24 20.35 -16.28
CA ARG A 189 -8.58 21.63 -15.96
C ARG A 189 -7.41 21.41 -14.98
N PRO A 190 -6.25 20.88 -15.44
CA PRO A 190 -5.09 20.68 -14.58
C PRO A 190 -4.49 22.03 -14.13
N TYR A 191 -4.05 22.13 -12.88
CA TYR A 191 -3.42 23.36 -12.38
C TYR A 191 -1.92 23.46 -12.74
N ASP A 192 -1.22 22.33 -12.82
CA ASP A 192 0.20 22.25 -13.20
C ASP A 192 0.53 21.01 -14.04
N MET A 193 1.81 20.83 -14.36
CA MET A 193 2.26 19.69 -15.18
C MET A 193 1.96 18.32 -14.53
N LEU A 194 2.04 18.20 -13.20
CA LEU A 194 1.82 16.92 -12.52
C LEU A 194 0.34 16.56 -12.53
N ASP A 195 -0.53 17.57 -12.40
CA ASP A 195 -1.96 17.42 -12.60
C ASP A 195 -2.29 17.05 -14.04
N ALA A 196 -1.59 17.62 -15.03
CA ALA A 196 -1.81 17.29 -16.43
C ALA A 196 -1.48 15.81 -16.74
N ALA A 197 -0.41 15.26 -16.14
CA ALA A 197 -0.10 13.84 -16.25
C ALA A 197 -1.23 12.96 -15.66
N LEU A 198 -1.77 13.31 -14.50
CA LEU A 198 -2.89 12.56 -13.92
C LEU A 198 -4.18 12.76 -14.73
N SER A 199 -4.45 13.97 -15.21
CA SER A 199 -5.64 14.27 -16.04
C SER A 199 -5.61 13.49 -17.37
N ASP A 200 -4.46 13.38 -18.02
CA ASP A 200 -4.27 12.47 -19.17
C ASP A 200 -4.45 11.00 -18.75
N THR A 201 -3.92 10.59 -17.59
CA THR A 201 -4.09 9.22 -17.07
C THR A 201 -5.56 8.85 -16.88
N ILE A 202 -6.37 9.67 -16.21
CA ILE A 202 -7.79 9.39 -15.97
C ILE A 202 -8.64 9.46 -17.25
N SER A 203 -8.16 10.14 -18.31
CA SER A 203 -8.80 10.12 -19.63
C SER A 203 -8.58 8.79 -20.37
N ARG A 204 -7.45 8.12 -20.10
CA ARG A 204 -7.06 6.84 -20.73
C ARG A 204 -7.57 5.62 -19.98
N PHE A 205 -7.66 5.72 -18.66
CA PHE A 205 -8.05 4.64 -17.78
C PHE A 205 -9.38 4.95 -17.07
N PRO A 206 -10.30 3.97 -16.94
CA PRO A 206 -11.59 4.14 -16.27
C PRO A 206 -11.43 4.25 -14.74
N ILE A 207 -10.79 5.33 -14.28
CA ILE A 207 -10.51 5.61 -12.88
C ILE A 207 -11.60 6.54 -12.34
N ASP A 208 -12.23 6.14 -11.24
CA ASP A 208 -13.22 6.96 -10.57
C ASP A 208 -12.57 7.95 -9.59
N ILE A 209 -13.25 9.07 -9.33
CA ILE A 209 -12.76 10.12 -8.43
C ILE A 209 -12.89 9.73 -6.95
N GLN A 210 -13.80 8.81 -6.58
CA GLN A 210 -14.11 8.56 -5.17
C GLN A 210 -12.90 8.12 -4.34
N PRO A 211 -12.01 7.21 -4.79
CA PRO A 211 -10.81 6.88 -4.02
C PRO A 211 -9.89 8.08 -3.74
N PHE A 212 -9.87 9.08 -4.62
CA PHE A 212 -9.08 10.31 -4.43
C PHE A 212 -9.71 11.18 -3.33
N ARG A 213 -11.04 11.37 -3.38
CA ARG A 213 -11.77 12.08 -2.32
C ARG A 213 -11.60 11.40 -0.97
N ASP A 214 -11.71 10.08 -0.93
CA ASP A 214 -11.52 9.28 0.28
C ASP A 214 -10.10 9.45 0.84
N MET A 215 -9.08 9.49 -0.01
CA MET A 215 -7.72 9.76 0.46
C MET A 215 -7.57 11.16 1.09
N ILE A 216 -8.20 12.19 0.52
CA ILE A 216 -8.24 13.55 1.10
C ILE A 216 -8.95 13.53 2.46
N GLU A 217 -10.04 12.77 2.59
CA GLU A 217 -10.74 12.60 3.87
C GLU A 217 -9.86 11.93 4.93
N GLY A 218 -9.03 10.95 4.53
CA GLY A 218 -7.98 10.41 5.39
C GLY A 218 -7.02 11.47 5.91
N MET A 219 -6.56 12.36 5.02
CA MET A 219 -5.65 13.46 5.41
C MET A 219 -6.32 14.42 6.40
N ARG A 220 -7.63 14.70 6.25
CA ARG A 220 -8.38 15.53 7.22
C ARG A 220 -8.38 14.91 8.62
N SER A 221 -8.54 13.59 8.70
CA SER A 221 -8.49 12.86 9.97
C SER A 221 -7.09 12.91 10.61
N ASP A 222 -6.04 12.81 9.79
CA ASP A 222 -4.64 12.77 10.23
C ASP A 222 -4.11 14.08 10.83
N LEU A 223 -4.79 15.20 10.55
CA LEU A 223 -4.51 16.49 11.19
C LEU A 223 -4.78 16.49 12.71
N ARG A 224 -5.66 15.60 13.20
CA ARG A 224 -6.11 15.62 14.60
C ARG A 224 -5.90 14.31 15.32
N LYS A 225 -5.95 13.18 14.61
CA LYS A 225 -5.97 11.86 15.22
C LYS A 225 -4.56 11.30 15.39
N THR A 226 -4.22 10.92 16.62
CA THR A 226 -2.91 10.33 16.97
C THR A 226 -3.02 8.95 17.61
N ARG A 227 -4.24 8.48 17.89
CA ARG A 227 -4.59 7.21 18.53
C ARG A 227 -5.83 6.60 17.88
N TYR A 228 -5.92 5.28 17.88
CA TYR A 228 -7.02 4.51 17.31
C TYR A 228 -7.58 3.57 18.37
N ASN A 229 -8.87 3.70 18.67
CA ASN A 229 -9.49 2.99 19.80
C ASN A 229 -9.47 1.48 19.60
N ASN A 230 -9.68 1.03 18.37
CA ASN A 230 -9.78 -0.38 18.00
C ASN A 230 -9.32 -0.62 16.56
N PHE A 231 -9.31 -1.89 16.15
CA PHE A 231 -8.90 -2.26 14.79
C PHE A 231 -9.84 -1.72 13.71
N ASP A 232 -11.14 -1.53 13.97
CA ASP A 232 -12.08 -0.98 12.98
C ASP A 232 -11.70 0.47 12.59
N GLU A 233 -11.34 1.30 13.58
CA GLU A 233 -10.83 2.64 13.30
C GLU A 233 -9.49 2.61 12.54
N LEU A 234 -8.58 1.69 12.92
CA LEU A 234 -7.31 1.54 12.24
C LEU A 234 -7.49 1.02 10.80
N TYR A 235 -8.45 0.14 10.57
CA TYR A 235 -8.81 -0.38 9.26
C TYR A 235 -9.27 0.76 8.35
N MET A 236 -10.16 1.63 8.84
CA MET A 236 -10.62 2.80 8.09
C MET A 236 -9.48 3.75 7.72
N TYR A 237 -8.52 3.94 8.64
CA TYR A 237 -7.31 4.70 8.32
C TYR A 237 -6.47 4.03 7.23
N CYS A 238 -6.23 2.72 7.35
CA CYS A 238 -5.49 1.96 6.34
C CYS A 238 -6.19 2.01 4.97
N TYR A 239 -7.53 2.01 4.96
CA TYR A 239 -8.32 2.20 3.77
C TYR A 239 -8.00 3.55 3.12
N TYR A 240 -8.15 4.65 3.86
CA TYR A 240 -7.98 5.99 3.29
C TYR A 240 -6.58 6.25 2.72
N VAL A 241 -5.53 5.81 3.42
CA VAL A 241 -4.14 6.17 3.04
C VAL A 241 -3.46 5.16 2.12
N ALA A 242 -4.02 3.95 1.96
CA ALA A 242 -3.40 2.91 1.14
C ALA A 242 -4.40 2.01 0.40
N GLY A 243 -5.55 1.72 0.99
CA GLY A 243 -6.63 0.98 0.32
C GLY A 243 -7.14 1.69 -0.94
N THR A 244 -7.40 3.01 -0.82
CA THR A 244 -7.78 3.90 -1.91
C THR A 244 -6.80 3.82 -3.09
N VAL A 245 -5.50 3.82 -2.80
CA VAL A 245 -4.43 3.68 -3.80
C VAL A 245 -4.49 2.34 -4.54
N GLY A 246 -4.86 1.27 -3.82
CA GLY A 246 -5.18 -0.02 -4.42
C GLY A 246 -6.33 0.10 -5.43
N LEU A 247 -7.43 0.76 -5.04
CA LEU A 247 -8.60 0.98 -5.91
C LEU A 247 -8.26 1.81 -7.15
N MET A 248 -7.50 2.91 -7.00
CA MET A 248 -7.03 3.75 -8.11
C MET A 248 -6.20 2.96 -9.14
N SER A 249 -5.49 1.93 -8.68
CA SER A 249 -4.54 1.18 -9.51
C SER A 249 -5.21 0.07 -10.33
N VAL A 250 -6.37 -0.45 -9.91
CA VAL A 250 -7.04 -1.58 -10.60
C VAL A 250 -7.33 -1.29 -12.07
N PRO A 251 -7.92 -0.14 -12.45
CA PRO A 251 -8.14 0.20 -13.87
C PRO A 251 -6.87 0.19 -14.71
N VAL A 252 -5.75 0.66 -14.14
CA VAL A 252 -4.44 0.69 -14.82
C VAL A 252 -3.85 -0.72 -14.96
N MET A 253 -3.95 -1.53 -13.91
CA MET A 253 -3.45 -2.91 -13.93
C MET A 253 -4.23 -3.79 -14.92
N GLY A 254 -5.53 -3.55 -15.05
CA GLY A 254 -6.45 -4.34 -15.87
C GLY A 254 -6.71 -5.73 -15.30
N ILE A 255 -7.86 -6.29 -15.67
CA ILE A 255 -8.27 -7.66 -15.36
C ILE A 255 -8.00 -8.51 -16.60
N ALA A 256 -7.52 -9.73 -16.42
CA ALA A 256 -7.28 -10.64 -17.55
C ALA A 256 -8.60 -11.01 -18.23
N SER A 257 -8.62 -11.02 -19.56
CA SER A 257 -9.81 -11.36 -20.36
C SER A 257 -10.38 -12.74 -20.03
N GLU A 258 -9.49 -13.68 -19.68
CA GLU A 258 -9.81 -15.06 -19.35
C GLU A 258 -10.14 -15.28 -17.86
N SER A 259 -10.04 -14.24 -17.03
CA SER A 259 -10.40 -14.32 -15.61
C SER A 259 -11.90 -14.60 -15.45
N LYS A 260 -12.24 -15.54 -14.57
CA LYS A 260 -13.61 -15.79 -14.11
C LYS A 260 -13.93 -15.10 -12.78
N ALA A 261 -12.97 -14.34 -12.23
CA ALA A 261 -13.20 -13.59 -11.00
C ALA A 261 -14.18 -12.44 -11.25
N THR A 262 -14.97 -12.08 -10.23
CA THR A 262 -15.79 -10.88 -10.31
C THR A 262 -14.87 -9.66 -10.23
N THR A 263 -15.23 -8.58 -10.92
CA THR A 263 -14.51 -7.29 -10.80
C THR A 263 -14.41 -6.86 -9.34
N GLU A 264 -15.47 -7.08 -8.57
CA GLU A 264 -15.52 -6.84 -7.13
C GLU A 264 -14.43 -7.59 -6.38
N SER A 265 -14.26 -8.89 -6.60
CA SER A 265 -13.24 -9.66 -5.86
C SER A 265 -11.82 -9.21 -6.20
N VAL A 266 -11.58 -8.71 -7.43
CA VAL A 266 -10.30 -8.10 -7.80
C VAL A 266 -10.07 -6.78 -7.06
N TYR A 267 -11.10 -5.93 -6.95
CA TYR A 267 -11.03 -4.70 -6.15
C TYR A 267 -10.85 -5.00 -4.65
N SER A 268 -11.54 -5.99 -4.08
CA SER A 268 -11.35 -6.41 -2.69
C SER A 268 -9.91 -6.90 -2.45
N ALA A 269 -9.33 -7.65 -3.38
CA ALA A 269 -7.94 -8.08 -3.28
C ALA A 269 -6.94 -6.91 -3.42
N ALA A 270 -7.23 -5.92 -4.26
CA ALA A 270 -6.41 -4.70 -4.37
C ALA A 270 -6.49 -3.85 -3.10
N LEU A 271 -7.68 -3.71 -2.52
CA LEU A 271 -7.91 -3.11 -1.22
C LEU A 271 -7.11 -3.84 -0.14
N ALA A 272 -7.24 -5.17 -0.04
CA ALA A 272 -6.51 -6.00 0.91
C ALA A 272 -4.99 -5.81 0.78
N LEU A 273 -4.47 -5.66 -0.45
CA LEU A 273 -3.05 -5.36 -0.64
C LEU A 273 -2.66 -3.99 -0.07
N GLY A 274 -3.49 -2.97 -0.26
CA GLY A 274 -3.33 -1.65 0.34
C GLY A 274 -3.32 -1.71 1.88
N ILE A 275 -4.30 -2.38 2.47
CA ILE A 275 -4.39 -2.59 3.93
C ILE A 275 -3.16 -3.34 4.45
N ALA A 276 -2.77 -4.46 3.83
CA ALA A 276 -1.61 -5.26 4.23
C ALA A 276 -0.31 -4.43 4.22
N ASN A 277 -0.14 -3.62 3.17
CA ASN A 277 1.00 -2.73 3.01
C ASN A 277 1.04 -1.66 4.10
N GLN A 278 -0.11 -1.05 4.44
CA GLN A 278 -0.16 -0.02 5.47
C GLN A 278 0.02 -0.56 6.89
N LEU A 279 -0.58 -1.72 7.19
CA LEU A 279 -0.31 -2.43 8.43
C LEU A 279 1.18 -2.77 8.55
N THR A 280 1.82 -3.18 7.45
CA THR A 280 3.26 -3.45 7.44
C THR A 280 4.08 -2.20 7.73
N ASN A 281 3.69 -1.02 7.21
CA ASN A 281 4.36 0.25 7.54
C ASN A 281 4.24 0.57 9.02
N ILE A 282 3.02 0.52 9.57
CA ILE A 282 2.75 0.77 11.00
C ILE A 282 3.60 -0.17 11.87
N LEU A 283 3.65 -1.45 11.53
CA LEU A 283 4.43 -2.43 12.28
C LEU A 283 5.94 -2.25 12.10
N ARG A 284 6.42 -1.72 10.99
CA ARG A 284 7.85 -1.46 10.76
C ARG A 284 8.33 -0.20 11.48
N ASP A 285 7.48 0.83 11.54
CA ASP A 285 7.86 2.21 11.87
C ASP A 285 7.40 2.66 13.28
N VAL A 286 6.96 1.73 14.15
CA VAL A 286 6.47 2.00 15.52
C VAL A 286 7.33 3.01 16.29
N GLY A 287 8.66 2.83 16.30
CA GLY A 287 9.54 3.74 17.03
C GLY A 287 9.66 5.13 16.40
N GLU A 288 9.58 5.23 15.08
CA GLU A 288 9.58 6.51 14.37
C GLU A 288 8.29 7.28 14.61
N ASP A 289 7.15 6.58 14.56
CA ASP A 289 5.84 7.16 14.87
C ASP A 289 5.75 7.61 16.34
N ALA A 290 6.26 6.79 17.28
CA ALA A 290 6.28 7.10 18.70
C ALA A 290 7.10 8.37 19.00
N ARG A 291 8.26 8.56 18.35
CA ARG A 291 9.06 9.80 18.49
C ARG A 291 8.34 11.06 18.03
N ARG A 292 7.28 10.91 17.23
CA ARG A 292 6.42 11.99 16.74
C ARG A 292 5.11 12.10 17.55
N GLY A 293 4.99 11.37 18.65
CA GLY A 293 3.80 11.34 19.49
C GLY A 293 2.63 10.57 18.89
N ARG A 294 2.85 9.74 17.86
CA ARG A 294 1.80 8.97 17.18
C ARG A 294 1.87 7.48 17.54
N ILE A 295 0.71 6.86 17.75
CA ILE A 295 0.58 5.41 17.98
C ILE A 295 -0.61 4.93 17.19
N TYR A 296 -0.33 4.28 16.05
CA TYR A 296 -1.35 3.74 15.15
C TYR A 296 -1.96 2.41 15.67
N LEU A 297 -1.26 1.73 16.55
CA LEU A 297 -1.67 0.42 17.07
C LEU A 297 -3.00 0.53 17.86
N PRO A 298 -3.92 -0.45 17.70
CA PRO A 298 -5.23 -0.40 18.38
C PRO A 298 -5.09 -0.37 19.90
N GLN A 299 -5.70 0.63 20.54
CA GLN A 299 -5.55 0.90 21.97
C GLN A 299 -6.19 -0.19 22.85
N ASP A 300 -7.34 -0.71 22.43
CA ASP A 300 -7.99 -1.86 23.08
C ASP A 300 -7.10 -3.12 23.08
N GLU A 301 -6.41 -3.42 21.98
CA GLU A 301 -5.54 -4.57 21.85
C GLU A 301 -4.21 -4.40 22.59
N LEU A 302 -3.69 -3.16 22.66
CA LEU A 302 -2.56 -2.81 23.52
C LEU A 302 -2.93 -3.04 24.99
N ALA A 303 -4.08 -2.54 25.42
CA ALA A 303 -4.58 -2.73 26.78
C ALA A 303 -4.79 -4.21 27.13
N GLN A 304 -5.38 -5.00 26.22
CA GLN A 304 -5.51 -6.46 26.37
C GLN A 304 -4.16 -7.18 26.48
N ALA A 305 -3.10 -6.64 25.86
CA ALA A 305 -1.74 -7.15 25.99
C ALA A 305 -1.02 -6.65 27.25
N GLY A 306 -1.66 -5.79 28.06
CA GLY A 306 -1.06 -5.13 29.22
C GLY A 306 0.02 -4.13 28.82
N LEU A 307 -0.14 -3.46 27.67
CA LEU A 307 0.75 -2.41 27.17
C LEU A 307 0.04 -1.06 27.21
N SER A 308 0.76 -0.05 27.64
CA SER A 308 0.33 1.35 27.65
C SER A 308 1.09 2.17 26.63
N ASP A 309 0.61 3.37 26.31
CA ASP A 309 1.35 4.36 25.51
C ASP A 309 2.77 4.61 26.05
N GLU A 310 2.92 4.68 27.37
CA GLU A 310 4.21 4.86 28.04
C GLU A 310 5.18 3.70 27.75
N ASP A 311 4.69 2.47 27.65
CA ASP A 311 5.51 1.32 27.25
C ASP A 311 6.01 1.46 25.80
N ILE A 312 5.15 1.98 24.91
CA ILE A 312 5.49 2.24 23.50
C ILE A 312 6.54 3.35 23.40
N PHE A 313 6.38 4.44 24.16
CA PHE A 313 7.35 5.55 24.17
C PHE A 313 8.70 5.16 24.78
N LYS A 314 8.71 4.31 25.82
CA LYS A 314 9.94 3.74 26.37
C LYS A 314 10.67 2.83 25.38
N GLY A 315 9.95 2.23 24.44
CA GLY A 315 10.53 1.43 23.37
C GLY A 315 11.24 0.15 23.81
N VAL A 316 10.78 -0.45 24.92
CA VAL A 316 11.38 -1.67 25.49
C VAL A 316 10.72 -2.92 24.93
N VAL A 317 11.51 -3.79 24.31
CA VAL A 317 11.04 -5.06 23.72
C VAL A 317 10.83 -6.12 24.82
N THR A 318 9.60 -6.17 25.35
CA THR A 318 9.17 -7.17 26.34
C THR A 318 8.54 -8.41 25.71
N ASN A 319 8.32 -9.48 26.48
CA ASN A 319 7.56 -10.65 25.98
C ASN A 319 6.10 -10.32 25.65
N ARG A 320 5.48 -9.37 26.38
CA ARG A 320 4.15 -8.83 26.08
C ARG A 320 4.14 -8.17 24.70
N TRP A 321 5.15 -7.36 24.41
CA TRP A 321 5.36 -6.73 23.11
C TRP A 321 5.52 -7.75 21.98
N ARG A 322 6.41 -8.74 22.14
CA ARG A 322 6.61 -9.80 21.12
C ARG A 322 5.29 -10.53 20.81
N ASN A 323 4.52 -10.88 21.84
CA ASN A 323 3.24 -11.57 21.66
C ASN A 323 2.18 -10.68 20.98
N PHE A 324 2.14 -9.39 21.31
CA PHE A 324 1.30 -8.42 20.63
C PHE A 324 1.68 -8.30 19.14
N MET A 325 2.96 -8.11 18.83
CA MET A 325 3.46 -7.99 17.46
C MET A 325 3.18 -9.23 16.61
N LYS A 326 3.32 -10.44 17.17
CA LYS A 326 2.95 -11.70 16.47
C LYS A 326 1.49 -11.70 16.00
N ARG A 327 0.56 -11.20 16.83
CA ARG A 327 -0.87 -11.12 16.45
C ARG A 327 -1.08 -10.11 15.31
N GLN A 328 -0.43 -8.95 15.38
CA GLN A 328 -0.54 -7.94 14.32
C GLN A 328 0.08 -8.39 13.00
N ILE A 329 1.25 -9.04 13.05
CA ILE A 329 1.91 -9.61 11.86
C ILE A 329 1.04 -10.69 11.23
N LYS A 330 0.43 -11.57 12.04
CA LYS A 330 -0.53 -12.57 11.54
C LYS A 330 -1.69 -11.91 10.80
N ARG A 331 -2.26 -10.84 11.35
CA ARG A 331 -3.33 -10.05 10.70
C ARG A 331 -2.87 -9.48 9.37
N ALA A 332 -1.71 -8.83 9.31
CA ALA A 332 -1.18 -8.29 8.06
C ALA A 332 -0.95 -9.39 7.00
N ARG A 333 -0.46 -10.58 7.41
CA ARG A 333 -0.30 -11.74 6.52
C ARG A 333 -1.64 -12.24 5.96
N MET A 334 -2.72 -12.23 6.74
CA MET A 334 -4.05 -12.60 6.24
C MET A 334 -4.51 -11.70 5.09
N PHE A 335 -4.29 -10.39 5.18
CA PHE A 335 -4.58 -9.46 4.07
C PHE A 335 -3.67 -9.68 2.86
N PHE A 336 -2.39 -10.03 3.05
CA PHE A 336 -1.53 -10.45 1.94
C PHE A 336 -2.06 -11.72 1.25
N GLU A 337 -2.50 -12.72 2.01
CA GLU A 337 -3.08 -13.96 1.46
C GLU A 337 -4.37 -13.71 0.68
N GLU A 338 -5.19 -12.76 1.09
CA GLU A 338 -6.35 -12.29 0.32
C GLU A 338 -5.92 -11.60 -0.97
N ALA A 339 -4.97 -10.66 -0.88
CA ALA A 339 -4.43 -9.95 -2.03
C ALA A 339 -3.85 -10.90 -3.10
N GLU A 340 -3.11 -11.93 -2.69
CA GLU A 340 -2.49 -12.92 -3.58
C GLU A 340 -3.49 -13.55 -4.57
N ARG A 341 -4.75 -13.74 -4.14
CA ARG A 341 -5.81 -14.32 -4.98
C ARG A 341 -6.21 -13.39 -6.12
N GLY A 342 -6.21 -12.08 -5.89
CA GLY A 342 -6.53 -11.09 -6.92
C GLY A 342 -5.38 -10.82 -7.89
N VAL A 343 -4.13 -10.94 -7.43
CA VAL A 343 -2.97 -10.69 -8.31
C VAL A 343 -2.97 -11.61 -9.53
N THR A 344 -3.39 -12.87 -9.37
CA THR A 344 -3.46 -13.82 -10.49
C THR A 344 -4.55 -13.50 -11.51
N GLU A 345 -5.55 -12.70 -11.13
CA GLU A 345 -6.67 -12.32 -11.99
C GLU A 345 -6.36 -11.08 -12.83
N LEU A 346 -5.28 -10.35 -12.52
CA LEU A 346 -4.86 -9.18 -13.28
C LEU A 346 -4.40 -9.56 -14.69
N SER A 347 -4.42 -8.59 -15.62
CA SER A 347 -3.83 -8.76 -16.95
C SER A 347 -2.38 -9.23 -16.83
N GLN A 348 -1.93 -10.11 -17.73
CA GLN A 348 -0.61 -10.76 -17.65
C GLN A 348 0.54 -9.76 -17.46
N ALA A 349 0.55 -8.66 -18.20
CA ALA A 349 1.58 -7.63 -18.11
C ALA A 349 1.64 -6.87 -16.76
N SER A 350 0.64 -7.04 -15.88
CA SER A 350 0.61 -6.46 -14.53
C SER A 350 0.99 -7.46 -13.43
N ARG A 351 0.90 -8.77 -13.70
CA ARG A 351 1.08 -9.79 -12.65
C ARG A 351 2.49 -9.75 -12.05
N TRP A 352 3.53 -9.67 -12.88
CA TRP A 352 4.92 -9.70 -12.41
C TRP A 352 5.29 -8.52 -11.49
N PRO A 353 5.07 -7.24 -11.89
CA PRO A 353 5.34 -6.10 -10.99
C PRO A 353 4.54 -6.18 -9.69
N VAL A 354 3.27 -6.60 -9.76
CA VAL A 354 2.41 -6.69 -8.57
C VAL A 354 2.88 -7.80 -7.63
N TRP A 355 3.22 -8.99 -8.15
CA TRP A 355 3.80 -10.07 -7.37
C TRP A 355 5.13 -9.68 -6.73
N ALA A 356 6.03 -9.04 -7.50
CA ALA A 356 7.31 -8.58 -6.97
C ALA A 356 7.09 -7.63 -5.79
N SER A 357 6.24 -6.62 -5.98
CA SER A 357 5.90 -5.67 -4.92
C SER A 357 5.27 -6.36 -3.69
N LEU A 358 4.33 -7.29 -3.89
CA LEU A 358 3.65 -8.01 -2.80
C LEU A 358 4.66 -8.83 -1.98
N LEU A 359 5.49 -9.64 -2.65
CA LEU A 359 6.46 -10.50 -1.98
C LEU A 359 7.50 -9.68 -1.19
N LEU A 360 8.00 -8.59 -1.77
CA LEU A 360 8.96 -7.72 -1.10
C LEU A 360 8.37 -7.05 0.15
N TYR A 361 7.11 -6.61 0.08
CA TYR A 361 6.46 -6.00 1.23
C TYR A 361 6.15 -7.02 2.32
N ARG A 362 5.66 -8.20 1.95
CA ARG A 362 5.44 -9.29 2.91
C ARG A 362 6.73 -9.69 3.64
N GLN A 363 7.87 -9.67 2.94
CA GLN A 363 9.18 -9.97 3.55
C GLN A 363 9.61 -8.96 4.62
N ILE A 364 9.08 -7.73 4.65
CA ILE A 364 9.36 -6.79 5.75
C ILE A 364 8.86 -7.37 7.08
N LEU A 365 7.72 -8.08 7.08
CA LEU A 365 7.22 -8.76 8.26
C LEU A 365 8.20 -9.84 8.75
N ASP A 366 8.80 -10.60 7.82
CA ASP A 366 9.84 -11.59 8.15
C ASP A 366 11.07 -10.90 8.78
N GLU A 367 11.43 -9.70 8.33
CA GLU A 367 12.54 -8.92 8.90
C GLU A 367 12.24 -8.36 10.30
N ILE A 368 10.97 -8.01 10.58
CA ILE A 368 10.52 -7.65 11.93
C ILE A 368 10.62 -8.87 12.86
N GLU A 369 10.30 -10.07 12.38
CA GLU A 369 10.47 -11.29 13.18
C GLU A 369 11.96 -11.62 13.40
N ALA A 370 12.78 -11.48 12.34
CA ALA A 370 14.21 -11.75 12.40
C ALA A 370 14.99 -10.78 13.31
N ASN A 371 14.48 -9.56 13.52
CA ASN A 371 15.07 -8.58 14.43
C ASN A 371 14.56 -8.70 15.88
N ASP A 372 13.88 -9.80 16.21
CA ASP A 372 13.23 -10.08 17.51
C ASP A 372 12.19 -9.02 17.89
N TYR A 373 11.43 -8.54 16.89
CA TYR A 373 10.35 -7.57 17.04
C TYR A 373 10.83 -6.20 17.58
N ASN A 374 12.11 -5.87 17.39
CA ASN A 374 12.66 -4.56 17.74
C ASN A 374 12.49 -3.56 16.60
N ASN A 375 11.26 -3.05 16.45
CA ASN A 375 10.86 -1.96 15.55
C ASN A 375 10.82 -0.59 16.24
N PHE A 376 11.24 -0.51 17.51
CA PHE A 376 11.42 0.77 18.23
C PHE A 376 12.72 1.48 17.81
N THR A 377 13.81 0.71 17.69
CA THR A 377 15.15 1.23 17.38
C THR A 377 15.72 0.73 16.06
N LYS A 378 15.21 -0.39 15.53
CA LYS A 378 15.69 -0.95 14.25
C LYS A 378 14.56 -0.99 13.22
N ARG A 379 14.67 -0.16 12.20
CA ARG A 379 13.77 -0.20 11.06
C ARG A 379 14.01 -1.45 10.22
N ALA A 380 13.00 -2.29 10.04
CA ALA A 380 13.10 -3.51 9.24
C ALA A 380 13.12 -3.17 7.73
N TYR A 381 14.04 -3.77 6.97
CA TYR A 381 14.12 -3.59 5.53
C TYR A 381 14.59 -4.87 4.84
N VAL A 382 14.11 -5.10 3.62
CA VAL A 382 14.54 -6.24 2.80
C VAL A 382 15.90 -5.92 2.17
N GLY A 383 16.90 -6.74 2.45
CA GLY A 383 18.24 -6.60 1.88
C GLY A 383 18.28 -6.81 0.35
N LYS A 384 19.29 -6.25 -0.33
CA LYS A 384 19.42 -6.31 -1.80
C LYS A 384 19.38 -7.74 -2.36
N GLY A 385 20.02 -8.70 -1.69
CA GLY A 385 20.01 -10.11 -2.11
C GLY A 385 18.62 -10.74 -2.08
N LYS A 386 17.86 -10.51 -0.99
CA LYS A 386 16.46 -10.96 -0.90
C LYS A 386 15.58 -10.31 -1.97
N LYS A 387 15.82 -9.03 -2.29
CA LYS A 387 15.12 -8.35 -3.40
C LYS A 387 15.35 -9.03 -4.74
N LEU A 388 16.60 -9.35 -5.06
CA LEU A 388 16.95 -10.04 -6.31
C LEU A 388 16.35 -11.45 -6.36
N LEU A 389 16.39 -12.21 -5.26
CA LEU A 389 15.81 -13.56 -5.19
C LEU A 389 14.28 -13.56 -5.29
N ALA A 390 13.61 -12.48 -4.89
CA ALA A 390 12.16 -12.37 -5.01
C ALA A 390 11.69 -12.23 -6.46
N LEU A 391 12.51 -11.67 -7.37
CA LEU A 391 12.10 -11.40 -8.75
C LEU A 391 11.82 -12.66 -9.57
N PRO A 392 12.67 -13.71 -9.58
CA PRO A 392 12.35 -14.97 -10.25
C PRO A 392 11.13 -15.67 -9.67
N VAL A 393 10.94 -15.62 -8.34
CA VAL A 393 9.76 -16.20 -7.68
C VAL A 393 8.49 -15.46 -8.09
N ALA A 394 8.53 -14.14 -8.11
CA ALA A 394 7.43 -13.30 -8.59
C ALA A 394 7.11 -13.57 -10.06
N TYR A 395 8.15 -13.73 -10.90
CA TYR A 395 7.99 -14.06 -12.31
C TYR A 395 7.32 -15.43 -12.49
N GLY A 396 7.80 -16.46 -11.82
CA GLY A 396 7.19 -17.80 -11.86
C GLY A 396 5.71 -17.78 -11.43
N LYS A 397 5.38 -17.04 -10.37
CA LYS A 397 3.97 -16.84 -9.95
C LYS A 397 3.14 -16.07 -10.97
N SER A 398 3.74 -15.13 -11.70
CA SER A 398 3.06 -14.32 -12.72
C SER A 398 2.65 -15.12 -13.97
N LEU A 399 3.36 -16.22 -14.26
CA LEU A 399 3.06 -17.11 -15.37
C LEU A 399 1.89 -18.06 -15.10
N LEU A 400 1.47 -18.18 -13.84
CA LEU A 400 0.33 -19.02 -13.50
C LEU A 400 -0.96 -18.46 -14.11
N LEU A 401 -1.81 -19.36 -14.60
CA LEU A 401 -3.16 -19.02 -15.04
C LEU A 401 -3.96 -18.40 -13.88
N PRO A 402 -4.99 -17.58 -14.17
CA PRO A 402 -5.92 -17.09 -13.15
C PRO A 402 -6.35 -18.17 -12.16
N CYS A 403 -6.34 -17.82 -10.88
CA CYS A 403 -6.74 -18.73 -9.80
C CYS A 403 -8.19 -19.20 -9.99
N SER A 404 -9.04 -18.30 -10.49
CA SER A 404 -10.44 -18.59 -10.85
C SER A 404 -10.60 -19.70 -11.90
N LEU A 405 -9.59 -19.94 -12.74
CA LEU A 405 -9.58 -21.05 -13.72
C LEU A 405 -9.04 -22.35 -13.12
N ARG A 406 -8.09 -22.28 -12.19
CA ARG A 406 -7.47 -23.45 -11.56
C ARG A 406 -8.41 -24.19 -10.61
N ASN A 407 -9.22 -23.45 -9.85
CA ASN A 407 -10.17 -24.04 -8.89
C ASN A 407 -11.44 -24.64 -9.56
N GLY A 408 -11.59 -24.49 -10.88
CA GLY A 408 -12.67 -25.11 -11.66
C GLY A 408 -12.26 -26.39 -12.37
N GLN A 409 -11.02 -26.87 -12.18
CA GLN A 409 -10.47 -28.08 -12.81
C GLN A 409 -10.26 -29.24 -11.83
N THR A 410 -10.71 -29.11 -10.57
CA THR A 410 -10.61 -30.15 -9.53
C THR A 410 -11.96 -30.68 -9.13
#